data_AF-A0A177YEE1-F1
#
_entry.id   AF-A0A177YEE1-F1
#
_cell.length_a   1.000
_cell.length_b   1.000
_cell.length_c   1.000
_cell.angle_alpha   90.00
_cell.angle_beta   90.00
_cell.angle_gamma   90.00
#
_symmetry.space_group_name_H-M   'P 1'
#
loop_
_entity.id
_entity.type
_entity.pdbx_description
1 polymer ?
#
loop_
_entity_poly.entity_id
_entity_poly.type
_entity_poly.pdbx_seq_one_letter_code
_entity_poly.pdbx_strand_id
1 'polypeptide(L)'
;MSQPEFNVEVATLDRRGDPGFVHFRGAFYTSLSAGAFALTQAAALSDTREVDTVSVVIDSVTGGISRRDVEFIGTPGELAAELTALPAYASGARRTVIPAPRAVTTAVDAVLKSSPPLPDIAVDAPGVLDVEVYSTRPGPIPNSRTEVGAYASHDAHRIAQGLARDLDGTIEPMRSDTVLRVIHEADVSDTERIAAERSAQVQNLRANISALDPVADAEYITALAADLDELRSRSTPGARADNNPAVSTSVTPASNDLDLDHASRRPRGLVTAPTGRSSSGAARTASTPLRTSPAPTHTAATLRSVDHGLG
;
A
#
# COMPACT_ATOMS: atom_id res chain seq x y z
N MET A 1 -16.34 -28.66 -12.28
CA MET A 1 -15.92 -27.30 -11.88
C MET A 1 -14.49 -27.12 -12.33
N SER A 2 -14.17 -26.00 -13.00
CA SER A 2 -12.79 -25.65 -13.35
C SER A 2 -11.95 -25.55 -12.07
N GLN A 3 -10.66 -25.91 -12.14
CA GLN A 3 -9.75 -25.67 -11.02
C GLN A 3 -9.29 -24.21 -11.04
N PRO A 4 -9.04 -23.60 -9.87
CA PRO A 4 -8.36 -22.31 -9.81
C PRO A 4 -6.98 -22.39 -10.46
N GLU A 5 -6.62 -21.37 -11.22
CA GLU A 5 -5.36 -21.28 -11.96
C GLU A 5 -4.29 -20.49 -11.19
N PHE A 6 -4.64 -19.80 -10.11
CA PHE A 6 -3.71 -18.99 -9.35
C PHE A 6 -3.91 -19.18 -7.85
N ASN A 7 -2.83 -19.39 -7.10
CA ASN A 7 -2.83 -19.34 -5.64
C ASN A 7 -2.02 -18.14 -5.17
N VAL A 8 -2.54 -17.40 -4.20
CA VAL A 8 -1.87 -16.23 -3.63
C VAL A 8 -1.68 -16.46 -2.14
N GLU A 9 -0.49 -16.13 -1.65
CA GLU A 9 -0.16 -16.10 -0.22
C GLU A 9 0.44 -14.75 0.15
N VAL A 10 -0.01 -14.19 1.28
CA VAL A 10 0.51 -12.95 1.85
C VAL A 10 0.90 -13.21 3.30
N ALA A 11 2.15 -12.92 3.63
CA ALA A 11 2.76 -13.22 4.92
C ALA A 11 3.51 -12.00 5.49
N THR A 12 3.68 -11.97 6.81
CA THR A 12 4.68 -11.11 7.44
C THR A 12 6.06 -11.71 7.22
N LEU A 13 7.11 -10.94 7.49
CA LEU A 13 8.47 -11.48 7.60
C LEU A 13 8.75 -11.98 9.02
N ASP A 14 9.65 -12.95 9.15
CA ASP A 14 10.21 -13.36 10.42
C ASP A 14 11.37 -12.44 10.84
N ARG A 15 12.06 -12.76 11.95
CA ARG A 15 13.17 -11.94 12.47
C ARG A 15 14.41 -11.93 11.57
N ARG A 16 14.50 -12.84 10.61
CA ARG A 16 15.61 -12.97 9.65
C ARG A 16 15.29 -12.27 8.34
N GLY A 17 14.05 -11.82 8.15
CA GLY A 17 13.58 -11.23 6.90
C GLY A 17 13.03 -12.26 5.92
N ASP A 18 12.84 -13.51 6.35
CA ASP A 18 12.28 -14.59 5.53
C ASP A 18 10.74 -14.59 5.63
N PRO A 19 10.01 -15.15 4.64
CA PRO A 19 8.57 -15.31 4.72
C PRO A 19 8.14 -16.05 6.00
N GLY A 20 7.37 -15.37 6.83
CA GLY A 20 6.89 -15.83 8.13
C GLY A 20 5.48 -16.40 8.07
N PHE A 21 4.63 -15.97 9.01
CA PHE A 21 3.25 -16.48 9.10
C PHE A 21 2.39 -15.95 7.95
N VAL A 22 1.73 -16.87 7.22
CA VAL A 22 0.78 -16.53 6.15
C VAL A 22 -0.53 -16.06 6.78
N HIS A 23 -0.88 -14.80 6.55
CA HIS A 23 -2.11 -14.18 7.04
C HIS A 23 -3.27 -14.35 6.07
N PHE A 24 -2.99 -14.27 4.78
CA PHE A 24 -4.00 -14.35 3.74
C PHE A 24 -3.61 -15.37 2.69
N ARG A 25 -4.57 -16.22 2.31
CA ARG A 25 -4.45 -17.17 1.21
C ARG A 25 -5.71 -17.11 0.36
N GLY A 26 -5.55 -17.08 -0.96
CA GLY A 26 -6.66 -17.07 -1.92
C GLY A 26 -6.36 -17.92 -3.14
N ALA A 27 -7.41 -18.42 -3.78
CA ALA A 27 -7.32 -19.15 -5.04
C ALA A 27 -8.24 -18.49 -6.09
N PHE A 28 -7.71 -18.24 -7.29
CA PHE A 28 -8.35 -17.43 -8.31
C PHE A 28 -8.32 -18.09 -9.68
N TYR A 29 -9.33 -17.79 -10.50
CA TYR A 29 -9.41 -18.24 -11.89
C TYR A 29 -8.77 -17.26 -12.87
N THR A 30 -8.36 -16.07 -12.42
CA THR A 30 -7.78 -15.04 -13.27
C THR A 30 -6.60 -14.38 -12.57
N SER A 31 -5.55 -14.08 -13.33
CA SER A 31 -4.39 -13.30 -12.87
C SER A 31 -4.81 -11.91 -12.39
N LEU A 32 -5.82 -11.31 -13.02
CA LEU A 32 -6.39 -10.02 -12.61
C LEU A 32 -6.87 -10.05 -11.15
N SER A 33 -7.67 -11.06 -10.79
CA SER A 33 -8.20 -11.17 -9.42
C SER A 33 -7.11 -11.56 -8.42
N ALA A 34 -6.15 -12.41 -8.84
CA ALA A 34 -5.00 -12.78 -8.02
C ALA A 34 -4.12 -11.57 -7.67
N GLY A 35 -3.76 -10.76 -8.67
CA GLY A 35 -2.95 -9.55 -8.47
C GLY A 35 -3.68 -8.50 -7.61
N ALA A 36 -4.97 -8.31 -7.84
CA ALA A 36 -5.76 -7.38 -7.03
C ALA A 36 -5.88 -7.84 -5.57
N PHE A 37 -6.14 -9.13 -5.34
CA PHE A 37 -6.16 -9.70 -4.00
C PHE A 37 -4.81 -9.56 -3.31
N ALA A 38 -3.71 -9.92 -3.99
CA ALA A 38 -2.36 -9.82 -3.45
C ALA A 38 -2.08 -8.41 -2.95
N LEU A 39 -2.35 -7.39 -3.76
CA LEU A 39 -2.09 -6.00 -3.42
C LEU A 39 -3.01 -5.47 -2.30
N THR A 40 -4.32 -5.77 -2.35
CA THR A 40 -5.25 -5.38 -1.26
C THR A 40 -4.85 -6.01 0.07
N GLN A 41 -4.55 -7.31 0.09
CA GLN A 41 -4.20 -8.01 1.32
C GLN A 41 -2.81 -7.61 1.85
N ALA A 42 -1.84 -7.37 0.96
CA ALA A 42 -0.54 -6.82 1.32
C ALA A 42 -0.68 -5.46 2.02
N ALA A 43 -1.46 -4.55 1.43
CA ALA A 43 -1.67 -3.23 1.99
C ALA A 43 -2.44 -3.27 3.32
N ALA A 44 -3.47 -4.12 3.42
CA ALA A 44 -4.19 -4.33 4.67
C ALA A 44 -3.31 -4.95 5.77
N LEU A 45 -2.43 -5.90 5.41
CA LEU A 45 -1.50 -6.51 6.36
C LEU A 45 -0.50 -5.47 6.90
N SER A 46 0.08 -4.68 6.01
CA SER A 46 1.02 -3.62 6.34
C SER A 46 0.42 -2.63 7.33
N ASP A 47 -0.81 -2.18 7.08
CA ASP A 47 -1.53 -1.25 7.95
C ASP A 47 -1.91 -1.89 9.30
N THR A 48 -2.56 -3.06 9.28
CA THR A 48 -3.06 -3.70 10.52
C THR A 48 -1.98 -4.19 11.47
N ARG A 49 -0.78 -4.46 10.95
CA ARG A 49 0.36 -4.96 11.75
C ARG A 49 1.46 -3.93 11.94
N GLU A 50 1.30 -2.73 11.38
CA GLU A 50 2.31 -1.68 11.40
C GLU A 50 3.68 -2.21 10.92
N VAL A 51 3.66 -2.98 9.82
CA VAL A 51 4.88 -3.52 9.17
C VAL A 51 5.04 -2.90 7.80
N ASP A 52 6.24 -2.39 7.51
CA ASP A 52 6.51 -1.77 6.22
C ASP A 52 6.68 -2.82 5.10
N THR A 53 7.09 -4.03 5.47
CA THR A 53 7.46 -5.09 4.52
C THR A 53 6.61 -6.33 4.70
N VAL A 54 6.13 -6.87 3.58
CA VAL A 54 5.36 -8.10 3.50
C VAL A 54 5.98 -9.04 2.46
N SER A 55 5.73 -10.34 2.62
CA SER A 55 6.03 -11.33 1.59
C SER A 55 4.76 -11.68 0.83
N VAL A 56 4.85 -11.69 -0.50
CA VAL A 56 3.76 -12.07 -1.40
C VAL A 56 4.25 -13.12 -2.39
N VAL A 57 3.48 -14.19 -2.52
CA VAL A 57 3.72 -15.25 -3.48
C VAL A 57 2.47 -15.43 -4.34
N ILE A 58 2.65 -15.50 -5.66
CA ILE A 58 1.61 -15.91 -6.61
C ILE A 58 2.12 -17.11 -7.39
N ASP A 59 1.42 -18.22 -7.28
CA ASP A 59 1.67 -19.44 -8.04
C ASP A 59 0.60 -19.62 -9.12
N SER A 60 1.00 -19.81 -10.38
CA SER A 60 0.11 -20.28 -11.43
C SER A 60 0.01 -21.80 -11.42
N VAL A 61 -1.16 -22.33 -11.73
CA VAL A 61 -1.47 -23.75 -11.77
C VAL A 61 -2.01 -24.08 -13.15
N THR A 62 -1.17 -24.71 -13.98
CA THR A 62 -1.55 -25.14 -15.32
C THR A 62 -1.35 -26.66 -15.42
N GLY A 63 -2.41 -27.39 -15.80
CA GLY A 63 -2.32 -28.86 -15.98
C GLY A 63 -1.95 -29.62 -14.70
N GLY A 64 -2.28 -29.08 -13.53
CA GLY A 64 -1.94 -29.67 -12.22
C GLY A 64 -0.50 -29.41 -11.75
N ILE A 65 0.30 -28.69 -12.53
CA ILE A 65 1.66 -28.27 -12.16
C ILE A 65 1.60 -26.83 -11.64
N SER A 66 2.15 -26.62 -10.45
CA SER A 66 2.29 -25.29 -9.83
C SER A 66 3.62 -24.67 -10.25
N ARG A 67 3.59 -23.43 -10.75
CA ARG A 67 4.77 -22.63 -11.09
C ARG A 67 4.71 -21.31 -10.32
N ARG A 68 5.84 -20.88 -9.76
CA ARG A 68 5.95 -19.56 -9.16
C ARG A 68 5.96 -18.49 -10.25
N ASP A 69 4.95 -17.63 -10.22
CA ASP A 69 4.84 -16.47 -11.11
C ASP A 69 5.41 -15.22 -10.46
N VAL A 70 5.14 -15.04 -9.16
CA VAL A 70 5.60 -13.89 -8.37
C VAL A 70 6.11 -14.40 -7.03
N GLU A 71 7.30 -13.92 -6.64
CA GLU A 71 7.87 -14.04 -5.31
C GLU A 71 8.44 -12.69 -4.94
N PHE A 72 7.84 -12.04 -3.94
CA PHE A 72 8.09 -10.65 -3.64
C PHE A 72 8.23 -10.43 -2.14
N ILE A 73 9.20 -9.62 -1.75
CA ILE A 73 9.37 -9.10 -0.39
C ILE A 73 9.58 -7.60 -0.50
N GLY A 74 8.73 -6.81 0.13
CA GLY A 74 8.79 -5.35 0.01
C GLY A 74 7.55 -4.67 0.56
N THR A 75 7.46 -3.38 0.32
CA THR A 75 6.27 -2.57 0.64
C THR A 75 5.10 -2.88 -0.30
N PRO A 76 3.85 -2.60 0.10
CA PRO A 76 2.71 -2.68 -0.82
C PRO A 76 2.85 -1.78 -2.06
N GLY A 77 3.49 -0.60 -1.94
CA GLY A 77 3.76 0.26 -3.09
C GLY A 77 4.76 -0.35 -4.08
N GLU A 78 5.82 -0.98 -3.59
CA GLU A 78 6.76 -1.73 -4.44
C GLU A 78 6.08 -2.93 -5.10
N LEU A 79 5.23 -3.67 -4.37
CA LEU A 79 4.44 -4.75 -4.95
C LEU A 79 3.53 -4.24 -6.07
N ALA A 80 2.88 -3.08 -5.90
CA ALA A 80 2.07 -2.48 -6.95
C ALA A 80 2.88 -2.17 -8.21
N ALA A 81 4.11 -1.70 -8.04
CA ALA A 81 5.04 -1.48 -9.14
C ALA A 81 5.44 -2.77 -9.84
N GLU A 82 5.77 -3.80 -9.09
CA GLU A 82 6.13 -5.13 -9.61
C GLU A 82 4.95 -5.74 -10.39
N LEU A 83 3.76 -5.79 -9.80
CA LEU A 83 2.58 -6.34 -10.46
C LEU A 83 2.16 -5.54 -11.70
N THR A 84 2.39 -4.22 -11.71
CA THR A 84 2.11 -3.38 -12.87
C THR A 84 3.12 -3.58 -14.00
N ALA A 85 4.36 -3.98 -13.68
CA ALA A 85 5.37 -4.35 -14.67
C ALA A 85 5.08 -5.70 -15.36
N LEU A 86 4.26 -6.56 -14.74
CA LEU A 86 3.87 -7.87 -15.27
C LEU A 86 2.56 -7.77 -16.07
N PRO A 87 2.56 -8.03 -17.39
CA PRO A 87 1.38 -7.87 -18.24
C PRO A 87 0.14 -8.63 -17.75
N ALA A 88 0.32 -9.82 -17.18
CA ALA A 88 -0.77 -10.65 -16.65
C ALA A 88 -1.48 -10.04 -15.45
N TYR A 89 -0.77 -9.23 -14.64
CA TYR A 89 -1.27 -8.71 -13.36
C TYR A 89 -1.57 -7.20 -13.41
N ALA A 90 -1.04 -6.48 -14.40
CA ALA A 90 -1.08 -5.03 -14.47
C ALA A 90 -2.48 -4.41 -14.40
N SER A 91 -3.46 -4.99 -15.11
CA SER A 91 -4.85 -4.50 -15.03
C SER A 91 -5.48 -4.72 -13.65
N GLY A 92 -5.12 -5.80 -12.96
CA GLY A 92 -5.58 -6.06 -11.60
C GLY A 92 -4.99 -5.05 -10.62
N ALA A 93 -3.67 -4.90 -10.64
CA ALA A 93 -2.96 -3.94 -9.77
C ALA A 93 -3.47 -2.51 -9.94
N ARG A 94 -3.58 -2.01 -11.18
CA ARG A 94 -4.04 -0.63 -11.47
C ARG A 94 -5.47 -0.34 -11.05
N ARG A 95 -6.34 -1.36 -11.00
CA ARG A 95 -7.76 -1.24 -10.61
C ARG A 95 -7.99 -1.54 -9.14
N THR A 96 -6.94 -1.91 -8.41
CA THR A 96 -7.05 -2.24 -6.99
C THR A 96 -7.28 -0.99 -6.18
N VAL A 97 -8.09 -1.11 -5.13
CA VAL A 97 -8.18 -0.09 -4.09
C VAL A 97 -7.31 -0.55 -2.93
N ILE A 98 -6.37 0.30 -2.53
CA ILE A 98 -5.57 0.09 -1.31
C ILE A 98 -6.17 0.92 -0.17
N PRO A 99 -5.95 0.51 1.10
CA PRO A 99 -6.37 1.28 2.26
C PRO A 99 -5.87 2.72 2.22
N ALA A 100 -6.68 3.62 2.78
CA ALA A 100 -6.32 5.01 2.92
C ALA A 100 -5.15 5.19 3.90
N PRO A 101 -4.30 6.22 3.70
CA PRO A 101 -3.26 6.56 4.67
C PRO A 101 -3.85 6.75 6.08
N ARG A 102 -3.08 6.38 7.11
CA ARG A 102 -3.50 6.52 8.52
C ARG A 102 -3.88 7.95 8.90
N ALA A 103 -3.21 8.94 8.32
CA ALA A 103 -3.55 10.35 8.50
C ALA A 103 -5.00 10.65 8.06
N VAL A 104 -5.43 10.08 6.92
CA VAL A 104 -6.79 10.22 6.39
C VAL A 104 -7.79 9.52 7.28
N THR A 105 -7.55 8.25 7.64
CA THR A 105 -8.48 7.51 8.49
C THR A 105 -8.65 8.18 9.86
N THR A 106 -7.56 8.72 10.42
CA THR A 106 -7.59 9.48 11.68
C THR A 106 -8.38 10.79 11.56
N ALA A 107 -8.16 11.57 10.49
CA ALA A 107 -8.86 12.83 10.25
C ALA A 107 -10.36 12.60 10.01
N VAL A 108 -10.71 11.59 9.20
CA VAL A 108 -12.11 11.21 8.94
C VAL A 108 -12.79 10.72 10.21
N ASP A 109 -12.13 9.88 11.02
CA ASP A 109 -12.67 9.45 12.32
C ASP A 109 -12.96 10.62 13.27
N ALA A 110 -12.11 11.66 13.27
CA ALA A 110 -12.32 12.86 14.06
C ALA A 110 -13.54 13.67 13.56
N VAL A 111 -13.71 13.77 12.25
CA VAL A 111 -14.91 14.36 11.64
C VAL A 111 -16.15 13.56 12.02
N LEU A 112 -16.17 12.25 11.83
CA LEU A 112 -17.31 11.39 12.12
C LEU A 112 -17.75 11.47 13.59
N LYS A 113 -16.79 11.59 14.52
CA LYS A 113 -17.08 11.76 15.95
C LYS A 113 -17.68 13.12 16.29
N SER A 114 -17.28 14.17 15.58
CA SER A 114 -17.71 15.55 15.85
C SER A 114 -18.92 16.00 15.03
N SER A 115 -19.15 15.38 13.87
CA SER A 115 -20.20 15.68 12.90
C SER A 115 -20.59 14.38 12.18
N PRO A 116 -21.50 13.58 12.78
CA PRO A 116 -22.02 12.38 12.14
C PRO A 116 -22.71 12.72 10.81
N PRO A 117 -22.59 11.86 9.78
CA PRO A 117 -23.23 12.08 8.49
C PRO A 117 -24.75 11.97 8.60
N LEU A 118 -25.44 12.53 7.60
CA LEU A 118 -26.88 12.38 7.45
C LEU A 118 -27.24 10.89 7.21
N PRO A 119 -28.42 10.44 7.69
CA PRO A 119 -28.89 9.08 7.40
C PRO A 119 -29.15 8.91 5.90
N ASP A 120 -28.96 7.69 5.39
CA ASP A 120 -29.05 7.35 3.95
C ASP A 120 -30.34 7.85 3.26
N ILE A 121 -31.45 7.93 3.99
CA ILE A 121 -32.74 8.42 3.46
C ILE A 121 -32.73 9.90 3.07
N ALA A 122 -31.76 10.68 3.56
CA ALA A 122 -31.64 12.11 3.32
C ALA A 122 -30.58 12.46 2.26
N VAL A 123 -29.84 11.48 1.71
CA VAL A 123 -28.71 11.69 0.80
C VAL A 123 -29.15 12.31 -0.54
N ASP A 124 -30.35 11.97 -1.03
CA ASP A 124 -30.90 12.49 -2.28
C ASP A 124 -31.67 13.82 -2.12
N ALA A 125 -31.66 14.42 -0.93
CA ALA A 125 -32.36 15.67 -0.69
C ALA A 125 -31.64 16.86 -1.37
N PRO A 126 -32.38 17.84 -1.93
CA PRO A 126 -31.75 19.02 -2.52
C PRO A 126 -30.92 19.79 -1.49
N GLY A 127 -29.69 20.15 -1.85
CA GLY A 127 -28.77 20.88 -0.97
C GLY A 127 -27.95 19.98 -0.05
N VAL A 128 -27.96 18.66 -0.24
CA VAL A 128 -27.05 17.71 0.38
C VAL A 128 -25.87 17.44 -0.56
N LEU A 129 -24.66 17.39 0.02
CA LEU A 129 -23.42 17.12 -0.68
C LEU A 129 -22.69 15.97 0.00
N ASP A 130 -22.14 15.06 -0.80
CA ASP A 130 -21.22 14.04 -0.31
C ASP A 130 -19.83 14.65 -0.11
N VAL A 131 -19.17 14.25 0.97
CA VAL A 131 -17.76 14.58 1.20
C VAL A 131 -16.93 13.31 1.09
N GLU A 132 -15.84 13.39 0.33
CA GLU A 132 -14.89 12.30 0.18
C GLU A 132 -13.45 12.80 0.17
N VAL A 133 -12.54 11.95 0.60
CA VAL A 133 -11.09 12.20 0.54
C VAL A 133 -10.49 11.27 -0.51
N TYR A 134 -9.73 11.83 -1.43
CA TYR A 134 -9.01 11.14 -2.48
C TYR A 134 -7.51 11.34 -2.31
N SER A 135 -6.81 10.27 -1.93
CA SER A 135 -5.37 10.30 -1.72
C SER A 135 -4.65 9.88 -3.00
N THR A 136 -3.87 10.79 -3.56
CA THR A 136 -3.05 10.52 -4.75
C THR A 136 -1.71 9.94 -4.35
N ARG A 137 -1.17 9.05 -5.18
CA ARG A 137 0.14 8.43 -5.02
C ARG A 137 0.92 8.46 -6.33
N PRO A 138 2.25 8.43 -6.29
CA PRO A 138 3.06 8.26 -7.50
C PRO A 138 2.66 6.98 -8.23
N GLY A 139 2.38 7.09 -9.52
CA GLY A 139 2.11 5.94 -10.36
C GLY A 139 3.32 5.00 -10.36
N PRO A 140 3.16 3.68 -10.20
CA PRO A 140 1.94 2.89 -10.42
C PRO A 140 1.16 2.52 -9.15
N ILE A 141 1.46 3.14 -8.01
CA ILE A 141 0.79 2.82 -6.74
C ILE A 141 -0.67 3.28 -6.82
N PRO A 142 -1.67 2.43 -6.52
CA PRO A 142 -3.07 2.82 -6.63
C PRO A 142 -3.44 3.92 -5.64
N ASN A 143 -4.30 4.83 -6.09
CA ASN A 143 -4.89 5.85 -5.23
C ASN A 143 -5.92 5.22 -4.28
N SER A 144 -6.27 5.93 -3.21
CA SER A 144 -7.32 5.52 -2.26
C SER A 144 -8.44 6.56 -2.20
N ARG A 145 -9.68 6.08 -2.03
CA ARG A 145 -10.87 6.91 -1.83
C ARG A 145 -11.49 6.55 -0.49
N THR A 146 -11.73 7.55 0.34
CA THR A 146 -12.40 7.41 1.64
C THR A 146 -13.67 8.24 1.61
N GLU A 147 -14.82 7.58 1.78
CA GLU A 147 -16.10 8.27 1.91
C GLU A 147 -16.25 8.78 3.33
N VAL A 148 -16.55 10.08 3.49
CA VAL A 148 -16.77 10.70 4.80
C VAL A 148 -18.27 10.68 5.12
N GLY A 149 -19.10 10.97 4.12
CA GLY A 149 -20.55 10.86 4.19
C GLY A 149 -21.27 12.06 3.59
N ALA A 150 -22.60 12.04 3.68
CA ALA A 150 -23.48 13.08 3.16
C ALA A 150 -23.79 14.13 4.23
N TYR A 151 -23.73 15.41 3.84
CA TYR A 151 -23.93 16.54 4.74
C TYR A 151 -24.76 17.65 4.06
N ALA A 152 -25.44 18.46 4.87
CA ALA A 152 -26.03 19.70 4.35
C ALA A 152 -24.92 20.59 3.76
N SER A 153 -25.21 21.29 2.66
CA SER A 153 -24.21 22.03 1.87
C SER A 153 -23.25 22.88 2.71
N HIS A 154 -23.75 23.62 3.70
CA HIS A 154 -22.89 24.44 4.57
C HIS A 154 -21.91 23.60 5.41
N ASP A 155 -22.39 22.51 6.01
CA ASP A 155 -21.56 21.61 6.81
C ASP A 155 -20.57 20.83 5.93
N ALA A 156 -20.99 20.41 4.73
CA ALA A 156 -20.14 19.73 3.77
C ALA A 156 -18.92 20.60 3.41
N HIS A 157 -19.13 21.89 3.10
CA HIS A 157 -18.05 22.82 2.82
C HIS A 157 -17.15 23.04 4.03
N ARG A 158 -17.71 23.20 5.24
CA ARG A 158 -16.91 23.35 6.47
C ARG A 158 -16.04 22.12 6.72
N ILE A 159 -16.60 20.92 6.56
CA ILE A 159 -15.90 19.64 6.75
C ILE A 159 -14.81 19.47 5.69
N ALA A 160 -15.13 19.69 4.42
CA ALA A 160 -14.15 19.60 3.34
C ALA A 160 -13.00 20.60 3.54
N GLN A 161 -13.28 21.83 4.00
CA GLN A 161 -12.25 22.81 4.37
C GLN A 161 -11.41 22.41 5.58
N GLY A 162 -12.01 21.74 6.57
CA GLY A 162 -11.27 21.15 7.69
C GLY A 162 -10.30 20.08 7.21
N LEU A 163 -10.81 19.09 6.49
CA LEU A 163 -10.04 17.98 5.94
C LEU A 163 -8.93 18.46 4.98
N ALA A 164 -9.22 19.42 4.11
CA ALA A 164 -8.23 20.00 3.21
C ALA A 164 -7.09 20.68 3.98
N ARG A 165 -7.39 21.37 5.09
CA ARG A 165 -6.35 21.97 5.94
C ARG A 165 -5.52 20.91 6.67
N ASP A 166 -6.18 19.90 7.22
CA ASP A 166 -5.53 18.87 8.05
C ASP A 166 -4.64 17.93 7.22
N LEU A 167 -4.97 17.75 5.94
CA LEU A 167 -4.28 16.85 5.02
C LEU A 167 -3.40 17.57 3.99
N ASP A 168 -3.26 18.89 4.08
CA ASP A 168 -2.60 19.73 3.05
C ASP A 168 -3.15 19.49 1.63
N GLY A 169 -4.47 19.37 1.54
CA GLY A 169 -5.21 19.05 0.33
C GLY A 169 -5.93 20.25 -0.30
N THR A 170 -6.47 20.01 -1.49
CA THR A 170 -7.35 20.93 -2.22
C THR A 170 -8.76 20.36 -2.32
N ILE A 171 -9.76 21.23 -2.51
CA ILE A 171 -11.16 20.81 -2.65
C ILE A 171 -11.57 20.97 -4.10
N GLU A 172 -12.11 19.91 -4.69
CA GLU A 172 -12.67 19.90 -6.04
C GLU A 172 -14.13 19.45 -6.01
N PRO A 173 -15.06 20.26 -6.54
CA PRO A 173 -16.42 19.82 -6.80
C PRO A 173 -16.46 18.76 -7.91
N MET A 174 -17.22 17.70 -7.69
CA MET A 174 -17.37 16.57 -8.61
C MET A 174 -18.83 16.21 -8.83
N ARG A 175 -19.08 15.44 -9.90
CA ARG A 175 -20.41 14.91 -10.27
C ARG A 175 -21.48 16.03 -10.29
N SER A 176 -21.23 17.08 -11.06
CA SER A 176 -22.13 18.25 -11.16
C SER A 176 -22.39 18.93 -9.81
N ASP A 177 -21.31 19.17 -9.06
CA ASP A 177 -21.31 19.84 -7.75
C ASP A 177 -22.08 19.12 -6.63
N THR A 178 -22.29 17.81 -6.75
CA THR A 178 -22.95 16.99 -5.70
C THR A 178 -21.96 16.34 -4.73
N VAL A 179 -20.68 16.32 -5.09
CA VAL A 179 -19.60 15.73 -4.27
C VAL A 179 -18.51 16.78 -4.07
N LEU A 180 -18.10 17.00 -2.83
CA LEU A 180 -16.89 17.74 -2.48
C LEU A 180 -15.77 16.73 -2.24
N ARG A 181 -14.84 16.64 -3.20
CA ARG A 181 -13.66 15.79 -3.10
C ARG A 181 -12.49 16.58 -2.54
N VAL A 182 -11.92 16.14 -1.43
CA VAL A 182 -10.65 16.63 -0.91
C VAL A 182 -9.53 15.80 -1.54
N ILE A 183 -8.72 16.40 -2.39
CA ILE A 183 -7.57 15.76 -3.04
C ILE A 183 -6.31 16.14 -2.29
N HIS A 184 -5.51 15.15 -1.90
CA HIS A 184 -4.21 15.40 -1.27
C HIS A 184 -3.20 14.36 -1.73
N GLU A 185 -1.91 14.70 -1.65
CA GLU A 185 -0.84 13.74 -1.85
C GLU A 185 -0.70 12.88 -0.59
N ALA A 186 -0.72 11.55 -0.75
CA ALA A 186 -0.48 10.65 0.36
C ALA A 186 0.98 10.67 0.76
N ASP A 187 1.25 10.50 2.05
CA ASP A 187 2.59 10.17 2.52
C ASP A 187 3.02 8.82 1.94
N VAL A 188 4.06 8.85 1.12
CA VAL A 188 4.67 7.69 0.47
C VAL A 188 6.14 7.66 0.85
N SER A 189 6.63 6.49 1.23
CA SER A 189 8.02 6.33 1.65
C SER A 189 8.99 6.64 0.49
N ASP A 190 10.23 7.02 0.82
CA ASP A 190 11.29 7.21 -0.19
C ASP A 190 11.46 5.95 -1.05
N THR A 191 11.39 4.77 -0.43
CA THR A 191 11.49 3.47 -1.09
C THR A 191 10.39 3.29 -2.14
N GLU A 192 9.13 3.55 -1.77
CA GLU A 192 8.00 3.44 -2.68
C GLU A 192 8.07 4.48 -3.82
N ARG A 193 8.56 5.69 -3.54
CA ARG A 193 8.76 6.72 -4.58
C ARG A 193 9.81 6.28 -5.59
N ILE A 194 10.95 5.77 -5.13
CA ILE A 194 12.02 5.25 -5.99
C ILE A 194 11.51 4.08 -6.83
N ALA A 195 10.69 3.19 -6.25
CA ALA A 195 10.09 2.08 -6.97
C ALA A 195 9.10 2.55 -8.05
N ALA A 196 8.30 3.57 -7.74
CA ALA A 196 7.38 4.20 -8.68
C ALA A 196 8.11 4.86 -9.86
N GLU A 197 9.15 5.67 -9.57
CA GLU A 197 10.00 6.31 -10.58
C GLU A 197 10.66 5.27 -11.50
N ARG A 198 11.20 4.20 -10.92
CA ARG A 198 11.81 3.10 -11.69
C ARG A 198 10.79 2.39 -12.57
N SER A 199 9.59 2.12 -12.06
CA SER A 199 8.51 1.54 -12.86
C SER A 199 8.13 2.46 -14.03
N ALA A 200 8.05 3.77 -13.81
CA ALA A 200 7.80 4.74 -14.88
C ALA A 200 8.93 4.69 -15.94
N GLN A 201 10.19 4.62 -15.51
CA GLN A 201 11.33 4.48 -16.42
C GLN A 201 11.27 3.19 -17.25
N VAL A 202 10.94 2.06 -16.62
CA VAL A 202 10.75 0.75 -17.29
C VAL A 202 9.62 0.82 -18.33
N GLN A 203 8.50 1.47 -18.01
CA GLN A 203 7.38 1.64 -18.93
C GLN A 203 7.78 2.51 -20.13
N ASN A 204 8.49 3.61 -19.89
CA ASN A 204 8.98 4.48 -20.94
C ASN A 204 9.97 3.76 -21.87
N LEU A 205 10.92 3.00 -21.33
CA LEU A 205 11.86 2.20 -22.13
C LEU A 205 11.14 1.15 -22.99
N ARG A 206 10.15 0.44 -22.43
CA ARG A 206 9.33 -0.51 -23.20
C ARG A 206 8.56 0.18 -24.33
N ALA A 207 7.97 1.34 -24.05
CA ALA A 207 7.25 2.11 -25.06
C ALA A 207 8.20 2.57 -26.18
N ASN A 208 9.39 3.05 -25.83
CA ASN A 208 10.42 3.44 -26.79
C ASN A 208 10.85 2.27 -27.66
N ILE A 209 11.20 1.12 -27.07
CA ILE A 209 11.58 -0.09 -27.81
C ILE A 209 10.46 -0.52 -28.77
N SER A 210 9.19 -0.45 -28.33
CA SER A 210 8.05 -0.87 -29.15
C SER A 210 7.75 0.07 -30.32
N ALA A 211 8.25 1.30 -30.30
CA ALA A 211 8.06 2.29 -31.36
C ALA A 211 9.15 2.24 -32.45
N LEU A 212 10.24 1.52 -32.21
CA LEU A 212 11.38 1.39 -33.13
C LEU A 212 11.13 0.32 -34.21
N ASP A 213 11.77 0.49 -35.37
CA ASP A 213 11.73 -0.51 -36.43
C ASP A 213 12.68 -1.67 -36.08
N PRO A 214 12.19 -2.92 -36.02
CA PRO A 214 13.01 -4.05 -35.57
C PRO A 214 14.19 -4.38 -36.48
N VAL A 215 14.20 -3.92 -37.73
CA VAL A 215 15.26 -4.16 -38.70
C VAL A 215 16.19 -2.95 -38.81
N ALA A 216 15.64 -1.74 -38.93
CA ALA A 216 16.45 -0.54 -39.08
C ALA A 216 17.16 -0.13 -37.78
N ASP A 217 16.53 -0.37 -36.63
CA ASP A 217 16.99 0.11 -35.33
C ASP A 217 17.53 -1.02 -34.42
N ALA A 218 17.92 -2.16 -35.00
CA ALA A 218 18.27 -3.38 -34.24
C ALA A 218 19.37 -3.17 -33.17
N GLU A 219 20.42 -2.41 -33.49
CA GLU A 219 21.50 -2.10 -32.54
C GLU A 219 21.00 -1.22 -31.38
N TYR A 220 20.14 -0.25 -31.69
CA TYR A 220 19.57 0.67 -30.70
C TYR A 220 18.55 -0.04 -29.79
N ILE A 221 17.73 -0.93 -30.35
CA ILE A 221 16.84 -1.82 -29.58
C ILE A 221 17.64 -2.70 -28.62
N THR A 222 18.77 -3.24 -29.07
CA THR A 222 19.63 -4.09 -28.23
C THR A 222 20.21 -3.31 -27.04
N ALA A 223 20.64 -2.07 -27.25
CA ALA A 223 21.13 -1.20 -26.17
C ALA A 223 20.02 -0.87 -25.15
N LEU A 224 18.83 -0.46 -25.62
CA LEU A 224 17.70 -0.16 -24.74
C LEU A 224 17.17 -1.40 -24.00
N ALA A 225 17.26 -2.59 -24.61
CA ALA A 225 16.91 -3.84 -23.96
C ALA A 225 17.88 -4.17 -22.81
N ALA A 226 19.18 -3.90 -22.98
CA ALA A 226 20.15 -4.07 -21.91
C ALA A 226 19.88 -3.11 -20.73
N ASP A 227 19.60 -1.83 -21.00
CA ASP A 227 19.21 -0.85 -19.96
C ASP A 227 17.94 -1.29 -19.22
N LEU A 228 16.98 -1.84 -19.95
CA LEU A 228 15.73 -2.37 -19.39
C LEU A 228 15.96 -3.57 -18.48
N ASP A 229 16.85 -4.50 -18.87
CA ASP A 229 17.20 -5.66 -18.05
C ASP A 229 17.99 -5.25 -16.80
N GLU A 230 18.89 -4.27 -16.91
CA GLU A 230 19.60 -3.71 -15.76
C GLU A 230 18.61 -3.07 -14.76
N LEU A 231 17.67 -2.26 -15.25
CA LEU A 231 16.65 -1.63 -14.41
C LEU A 231 15.74 -2.66 -13.73
N ARG A 232 15.39 -3.76 -14.40
CA ARG A 232 14.58 -4.84 -13.81
C ARG A 232 15.35 -5.64 -12.77
N SER A 233 16.63 -5.89 -12.98
CA SER A 233 17.46 -6.62 -12.01
C SER A 233 17.54 -5.88 -10.66
N ARG A 234 17.44 -4.55 -10.69
CA ARG A 234 17.35 -3.69 -9.50
C ARG A 234 15.98 -3.69 -8.82
N SER A 235 14.94 -4.22 -9.46
CA SER A 235 13.57 -4.28 -8.92
C SER A 235 13.28 -5.55 -8.14
N THR A 236 13.95 -6.66 -8.44
CA THR A 236 13.94 -7.83 -7.57
C THR A 236 14.82 -7.53 -6.35
N PRO A 237 14.26 -7.43 -5.12
CA PRO A 237 15.08 -7.64 -3.95
C PRO A 237 15.51 -9.10 -4.01
N GLY A 238 16.68 -9.34 -4.62
CA GLY A 238 17.35 -10.60 -4.49
C GLY A 238 17.45 -10.91 -3.01
N ALA A 239 17.08 -12.13 -2.63
CA ALA A 239 17.40 -12.71 -1.33
C ALA A 239 18.75 -12.13 -0.88
N ARG A 240 18.69 -11.32 0.18
CA ARG A 240 19.75 -10.45 0.67
C ARG A 240 21.10 -11.16 0.52
N ALA A 241 21.86 -10.84 -0.52
CA ALA A 241 23.19 -11.38 -0.68
C ALA A 241 24.00 -10.83 0.50
N ASP A 242 24.49 -11.73 1.34
CA ASP A 242 25.38 -11.49 2.46
C ASP A 242 26.64 -10.75 1.98
N ASN A 243 26.57 -9.42 1.90
CA ASN A 243 27.75 -8.58 1.79
C ASN A 243 28.18 -8.19 3.21
N ASN A 244 28.80 -9.14 3.91
CA ASN A 244 29.67 -8.85 5.03
C ASN A 244 31.10 -9.19 4.61
N PRO A 245 32.04 -8.22 4.53
CA PRO A 245 33.42 -8.49 4.21
C PRO A 245 34.11 -9.08 5.44
N ALA A 246 33.87 -10.36 5.72
CA ALA A 246 34.56 -11.10 6.77
C ALA A 246 35.72 -11.88 6.16
N VAL A 247 36.89 -11.23 6.20
CA VAL A 247 38.23 -11.78 6.46
C VAL A 247 38.33 -13.31 6.35
N SER A 248 39.08 -13.75 5.33
CA SER A 248 39.63 -15.10 5.21
C SER A 248 40.28 -15.54 6.52
N THR A 249 39.64 -16.45 7.24
CA THR A 249 40.33 -17.34 8.17
C THR A 249 39.87 -18.77 7.91
N SER A 250 40.76 -19.49 7.25
CA SER A 250 40.71 -20.92 7.00
C SER A 250 40.60 -21.70 8.30
N VAL A 251 39.52 -22.48 8.46
CA VAL A 251 39.47 -23.63 9.37
C VAL A 251 38.80 -24.80 8.63
N THR A 252 39.50 -25.92 8.59
CA THR A 252 39.15 -27.19 7.97
C THR A 252 37.94 -27.89 8.65
N PRO A 253 37.26 -28.82 7.94
CA PRO A 253 35.95 -29.33 8.34
C PRO A 253 36.06 -30.49 9.34
N ALA A 254 35.09 -30.56 10.25
CA ALA A 254 34.79 -31.78 11.00
C ALA A 254 33.46 -32.35 10.49
N SER A 255 33.56 -33.55 9.96
CA SER A 255 32.49 -34.42 9.49
C SER A 255 31.44 -34.67 10.58
N ASN A 256 30.18 -34.78 10.19
CA ASN A 256 29.26 -35.79 10.71
C ASN A 256 28.11 -35.98 9.72
N ASP A 257 28.14 -37.12 9.06
CA ASP A 257 26.98 -37.78 8.45
C ASP A 257 25.88 -37.96 9.50
N LEU A 258 24.63 -37.65 9.15
CA LEU A 258 23.50 -38.54 9.43
C LEU A 258 22.43 -38.37 8.35
N ASP A 259 21.91 -39.53 8.00
CA ASP A 259 21.20 -39.93 6.79
C ASP A 259 19.68 -40.03 7.02
N LEU A 260 18.95 -40.07 5.91
CA LEU A 260 17.59 -40.60 5.69
C LEU A 260 16.31 -39.79 6.05
N ASP A 261 15.65 -39.38 4.97
CA ASP A 261 14.25 -39.68 4.59
C ASP A 261 13.14 -39.59 5.65
N HIS A 262 12.14 -38.74 5.41
CA HIS A 262 10.73 -39.17 5.38
C HIS A 262 9.82 -38.17 4.65
N ALA A 263 9.12 -38.70 3.66
CA ALA A 263 8.12 -38.03 2.85
C ALA A 263 6.81 -37.72 3.61
N SER A 264 6.16 -36.64 3.17
CA SER A 264 4.71 -36.53 2.92
C SER A 264 3.73 -37.01 4.00
N ARG A 265 3.01 -36.05 4.61
CA ARG A 265 1.54 -36.09 4.68
C ARG A 265 0.95 -34.76 5.15
N ARG A 266 0.22 -34.09 4.24
CA ARG A 266 -0.78 -33.06 4.57
C ARG A 266 -1.93 -33.67 5.38
N PRO A 267 -2.52 -32.95 6.33
CA PRO A 267 -3.93 -33.08 6.64
C PRO A 267 -4.74 -31.98 5.94
N ARG A 268 -5.68 -32.40 5.10
CA ARG A 268 -6.87 -31.63 4.75
C ARG A 268 -7.74 -31.51 6.00
N GLY A 269 -8.25 -30.31 6.32
CA GLY A 269 -9.23 -30.19 7.38
C GLY A 269 -9.64 -28.76 7.68
N LEU A 270 -10.85 -28.43 7.25
CA LEU A 270 -11.83 -27.48 7.80
C LEU A 270 -11.39 -26.06 8.21
N VAL A 271 -12.07 -25.12 7.56
CA VAL A 271 -12.37 -23.75 8.00
C VAL A 271 -12.90 -23.74 9.44
N THR A 272 -12.30 -22.94 10.30
CA THR A 272 -12.94 -22.40 11.50
C THR A 272 -12.71 -20.89 11.55
N ALA A 273 -13.79 -20.13 11.42
CA ALA A 273 -13.82 -18.71 11.77
C ALA A 273 -13.84 -18.57 13.30
N PRO A 274 -13.15 -17.59 13.91
CA PRO A 274 -13.46 -17.21 15.29
C PRO A 274 -14.66 -16.26 15.30
N THR A 275 -15.77 -16.76 15.82
CA THR A 275 -16.93 -15.96 16.27
C THR A 275 -16.56 -15.07 17.45
N GLY A 276 -17.04 -13.84 17.41
CA GLY A 276 -16.90 -12.86 18.48
C GLY A 276 -17.55 -13.27 19.79
N ARG A 277 -17.11 -12.63 20.87
CA ARG A 277 -17.80 -12.66 22.16
C ARG A 277 -17.66 -11.32 22.86
N SER A 278 -18.78 -10.62 22.95
CA SER A 278 -19.02 -9.59 23.96
C SER A 278 -19.06 -10.22 25.34
N SER A 279 -18.44 -9.55 26.33
CA SER A 279 -18.89 -9.61 27.72
C SER A 279 -18.42 -8.38 28.48
N SER A 280 -19.39 -7.58 28.93
CA SER A 280 -19.26 -6.54 29.92
C SER A 280 -18.89 -7.11 31.29
N GLY A 281 -18.11 -6.36 32.08
CA GLY A 281 -17.93 -6.63 33.50
C GLY A 281 -17.03 -5.59 34.14
N ALA A 282 -17.65 -4.55 34.72
CA ALA A 282 -16.98 -3.46 35.40
C ALA A 282 -16.30 -3.90 36.70
N ALA A 283 -15.11 -3.36 36.98
CA ALA A 283 -14.61 -3.16 38.34
C ALA A 283 -13.81 -1.85 38.38
N ARG A 284 -14.29 -0.94 39.23
CA ARG A 284 -13.70 0.36 39.55
C ARG A 284 -12.47 0.14 40.43
N THR A 285 -11.39 0.86 40.14
CA THR A 285 -10.46 1.34 41.17
C THR A 285 -9.93 2.70 40.75
N ALA A 286 -10.25 3.69 41.57
CA ALA A 286 -9.78 5.05 41.49
C ALA A 286 -8.30 5.13 41.88
N SER A 287 -7.54 6.00 41.21
CA SER A 287 -6.38 6.70 41.78
C SER A 287 -6.15 8.01 41.01
N THR A 288 -6.02 9.06 41.81
CA THR A 288 -6.08 10.50 41.54
C THR A 288 -4.79 11.03 40.85
N PRO A 289 -4.77 12.27 40.31
CA PRO A 289 -3.85 12.73 39.29
C PRO A 289 -2.56 13.31 39.85
N LEU A 290 -1.46 13.13 39.14
CA LEU A 290 -0.23 13.88 39.36
C LEU A 290 -0.34 15.25 38.67
N ARG A 291 -0.38 16.24 39.54
CA ARG A 291 -0.36 17.68 39.31
C ARG A 291 1.09 18.11 39.10
N THR A 292 1.39 18.74 37.97
CA THR A 292 2.57 19.61 37.83
C THR A 292 2.13 20.95 37.25
N SER A 293 2.51 22.01 37.98
CA SER A 293 2.14 23.41 37.81
C SER A 293 2.76 24.09 36.57
N PRO A 294 2.30 25.32 36.20
CA PRO A 294 2.55 25.94 34.90
C PRO A 294 3.63 27.05 34.89
N ALA A 295 3.83 27.61 33.68
CA ALA A 295 4.33 28.96 33.33
C ALA A 295 5.86 29.10 33.07
N PRO A 296 6.36 30.05 32.23
CA PRO A 296 5.77 31.37 31.98
C PRO A 296 5.58 31.81 30.52
N THR A 297 4.50 32.56 30.36
CA THR A 297 4.26 33.59 29.36
C THR A 297 5.33 34.68 29.47
N HIS A 298 5.98 35.04 28.36
CA HIS A 298 6.57 36.36 28.21
C HIS A 298 5.93 37.09 27.03
N THR A 299 5.42 38.26 27.39
CA THR A 299 4.67 39.24 26.62
C THR A 299 5.49 39.90 25.51
N ALA A 300 4.75 40.33 24.50
CA ALA A 300 5.10 41.10 23.31
C ALA A 300 6.16 42.21 23.44
N ALA A 301 6.89 42.41 22.33
CA ALA A 301 7.36 43.72 21.90
C ALA A 301 7.08 43.90 20.40
N THR A 302 6.09 44.74 20.11
CA THR A 302 5.82 45.39 18.82
C THR A 302 6.95 46.38 18.50
N LEU A 303 7.33 46.55 17.23
CA LEU A 303 7.49 47.85 16.54
C LEU A 303 8.14 47.75 15.12
N ARG A 304 7.33 48.17 14.13
CA ARG A 304 7.64 49.03 12.95
C ARG A 304 8.55 48.56 11.79
N SER A 305 7.88 48.29 10.66
CA SER A 305 7.84 49.09 9.41
C SER A 305 9.09 49.88 8.99
N VAL A 306 9.69 49.49 7.85
CA VAL A 306 10.34 50.34 6.82
C VAL A 306 10.22 49.57 5.49
N ASP A 307 9.18 49.78 4.68
CA ASP A 307 9.13 50.63 3.47
C ASP A 307 10.47 50.81 2.74
N HIS A 308 10.64 50.10 1.61
CA HIS A 308 11.47 50.57 0.49
C HIS A 308 10.90 50.01 -0.82
N GLY A 309 10.00 50.78 -1.43
CA GLY A 309 9.94 50.85 -2.88
C GLY A 309 11.11 51.66 -3.43
N LEU A 310 11.63 51.25 -4.59
CA LEU A 310 11.93 52.06 -5.78
C LEU A 310 12.69 51.20 -6.80
N GLY A 311 12.16 51.16 -8.02
CA GLY A 311 12.69 50.46 -9.19
C GLY A 311 11.58 50.13 -10.17
#